data_AF-A0A9P9QP63-F1
#
_entry.id   AF-A0A9P9QP63-F1
#
_cell.length_a   1.000
_cell.length_b   1.000
_cell.length_c   1.000
_cell.angle_alpha   90.00
_cell.angle_beta   90.00
_cell.angle_gamma   90.00
#
_symmetry.space_group_name_H-M   'P 1'
#
loop_
_entity.id
_entity.type
_entity.pdbx_description
1 polymer ?
#
loop_
_entity_poly.entity_id
_entity_poly.type
_entity_poly.pdbx_seq_one_letter_code
_entity_poly.pdbx_strand_id
1 'polypeptide(L)'
;MATREEFALAASNPTIRTHVEAALKRKLQRIPEHILLSLTIEDLLCGNPQALANPNVPKDIQLPFVLRNRPAIDRNAGRPIKNENQQNLDTTRAIFFYHLHEAYQFQRYHDTSRWNLAFFSALLCNNSATPTSANPDHSNDSDESGVYAQFFMISYLAAVMERHNTPTTFDKRESFVRCWKKSDWDLFTRFAAGQKKLLKREMSRLSKEWEIESDRAIRYMSRDEYNLRVAPFVGSVVPGRKDQGLMREQGHLCGLTNRPGSQPSEPVSLDAPTKMKELIDALCAPVEDERYGEHEDYDEDATTPTDLSDAITWLQMARPVDILPVLLRLFPVEE
;
A
#
# COMPACT_ATOMS: atom_id res chain seq x y z
N MET A 1 -5.74 7.26 -35.75
CA MET A 1 -4.69 6.91 -34.77
C MET A 1 -3.44 7.63 -35.20
N ALA A 2 -2.93 8.55 -34.37
CA ALA A 2 -1.75 9.33 -34.71
C ALA A 2 -0.47 8.49 -34.54
N THR A 3 0.46 8.58 -35.47
CA THR A 3 1.77 7.90 -35.47
C THR A 3 2.78 8.64 -34.58
N ARG A 4 3.89 7.98 -34.21
CA ARG A 4 4.98 8.56 -33.39
C ARG A 4 5.50 9.88 -33.95
N GLU A 5 5.57 10.00 -35.28
CA GLU A 5 5.99 11.23 -35.97
C GLU A 5 4.95 12.32 -35.85
N GLU A 6 3.66 11.99 -35.94
CA GLU A 6 2.57 12.96 -35.73
C GLU A 6 2.50 13.44 -34.27
N PHE A 7 2.81 12.59 -33.29
CA PHE A 7 2.88 13.00 -31.89
C PHE A 7 4.13 13.81 -31.57
N ALA A 8 5.28 13.50 -32.18
CA ALA A 8 6.50 14.31 -32.08
C ALA A 8 6.35 15.67 -32.79
N LEU A 9 5.71 15.70 -33.98
CA LEU A 9 5.33 16.95 -34.65
C LEU A 9 4.30 17.74 -33.84
N ALA A 10 3.32 17.06 -33.24
CA ALA A 10 2.31 17.69 -32.40
C ALA A 10 2.92 18.21 -31.09
N ALA A 11 3.88 17.51 -30.48
CA ALA A 11 4.65 18.02 -29.34
C ALA A 11 5.61 19.17 -29.72
N SER A 12 5.90 19.33 -31.01
CA SER A 12 6.59 20.50 -31.57
C SER A 12 5.63 21.69 -31.75
N ASN A 13 4.32 21.45 -31.80
CA ASN A 13 3.29 22.48 -31.75
C ASN A 13 3.03 22.89 -30.27
N PRO A 14 3.31 24.15 -29.90
CA PRO A 14 3.26 24.60 -28.51
C PRO A 14 1.88 24.45 -27.87
N THR A 15 0.80 24.59 -28.65
CA THR A 15 -0.58 24.45 -28.14
C THR A 15 -0.91 23.01 -27.79
N ILE A 16 -0.55 22.05 -28.65
CA ILE A 16 -0.81 20.64 -28.41
C ILE A 16 0.06 20.14 -27.26
N ARG A 17 1.34 20.54 -27.22
CA ARG A 17 2.23 20.24 -26.09
C ARG A 17 1.66 20.69 -24.76
N THR A 18 1.19 21.93 -24.67
CA THR A 18 0.57 22.48 -23.44
C THR A 18 -0.64 21.64 -23.01
N HIS A 19 -1.48 21.21 -23.96
CA HIS A 19 -2.64 20.37 -23.67
C HIS A 19 -2.24 18.99 -23.14
N VAL A 20 -1.23 18.36 -23.75
CA VAL A 20 -0.73 17.04 -23.35
C VAL A 20 -0.02 17.10 -21.99
N GLU A 21 0.75 18.15 -21.71
CA GLU A 21 1.35 18.42 -20.40
C GLU A 21 0.28 18.59 -19.30
N ALA A 22 -0.79 19.35 -19.60
CA ALA A 22 -1.91 19.51 -18.69
C ALA A 22 -2.64 18.19 -18.42
N ALA A 23 -2.83 17.36 -19.46
CA ALA A 23 -3.42 16.02 -19.33
C ALA A 23 -2.54 15.10 -18.47
N LEU A 24 -1.22 15.12 -18.67
CA LEU A 24 -0.28 14.34 -17.86
C LEU A 24 -0.35 14.76 -16.40
N LYS A 25 -0.21 16.06 -16.13
CA LYS A 25 -0.28 16.61 -14.77
C LYS A 25 -1.58 16.23 -14.06
N ARG A 26 -2.72 16.30 -14.77
CA ARG A 26 -4.03 15.92 -14.22
C ARG A 26 -4.10 14.41 -13.93
N LYS A 27 -3.65 13.55 -14.84
CA LYS A 27 -3.72 12.09 -14.64
C LYS A 27 -2.73 11.56 -13.59
N LEU A 28 -1.61 12.25 -13.39
CA LEU A 28 -0.65 11.92 -12.34
C LEU A 28 -1.05 12.48 -10.97
N GLN A 29 -2.09 13.30 -10.89
CA GLN A 29 -2.54 13.89 -9.65
C GLN A 29 -2.87 12.79 -8.62
N ARG A 30 -2.48 13.05 -7.36
CA ARG A 30 -2.65 12.17 -6.20
C ARG A 30 -1.77 10.92 -6.18
N ILE A 31 -0.92 10.68 -7.19
CA ILE A 31 0.15 9.69 -7.05
C ILE A 31 1.26 10.33 -6.20
N PRO A 32 1.63 9.74 -5.04
CA PRO A 32 2.71 10.31 -4.23
C PRO A 32 4.07 10.25 -4.94
N GLU A 33 4.89 11.28 -4.75
CA GLU A 33 6.22 11.38 -5.39
C GLU A 33 7.14 10.20 -5.05
N HIS A 34 7.01 9.63 -3.85
CA HIS A 34 7.79 8.44 -3.45
C HIS A 34 7.34 7.15 -4.14
N ILE A 35 6.20 7.15 -4.84
CA ILE A 35 5.75 6.02 -5.68
C ILE A 35 6.15 6.26 -7.13
N LEU A 36 5.89 7.46 -7.62
CA LEU A 36 6.21 7.87 -8.97
C LEU A 36 6.73 9.31 -8.91
N LEU A 37 7.98 9.52 -9.32
CA LEU A 37 8.53 10.88 -9.40
C LEU A 37 7.70 11.72 -10.36
N SER A 38 7.76 13.05 -10.17
CA SER A 38 7.18 13.99 -11.12
C SER A 38 7.76 13.76 -12.51
N LEU A 39 6.95 13.23 -13.42
CA LEU A 39 7.29 13.00 -14.81
C LEU A 39 6.88 14.21 -15.65
N THR A 40 7.74 14.62 -16.57
CA THR A 40 7.42 15.59 -17.62
C THR A 40 7.09 14.88 -18.93
N ILE A 41 6.61 15.63 -19.93
CA ILE A 41 6.40 15.08 -21.27
C ILE A 41 7.72 14.69 -21.93
N GLU A 42 8.80 15.40 -21.64
CA GLU A 42 10.15 15.04 -22.11
C GLU A 42 10.58 13.71 -21.50
N ASP A 43 10.28 13.45 -20.22
CA ASP A 43 10.56 12.14 -19.62
C ASP A 43 9.86 11.00 -20.39
N LEU A 44 8.62 11.22 -20.82
CA LEU A 44 7.88 10.24 -21.60
C LEU A 44 8.47 10.05 -23.01
N LEU A 45 8.79 11.16 -23.68
CA LEU A 45 9.32 11.17 -25.05
C LEU A 45 10.74 10.61 -25.14
N CYS A 46 11.56 10.87 -24.12
CA CYS A 46 12.92 10.35 -23.99
C CYS A 46 12.95 8.91 -23.46
N GLY A 47 11.81 8.32 -23.12
CA GLY A 47 11.72 6.95 -22.62
C GLY A 47 12.37 6.78 -21.26
N ASN A 48 12.15 7.72 -20.34
CA ASN A 48 12.64 7.64 -18.96
C ASN A 48 12.25 6.26 -18.36
N PRO A 49 13.22 5.46 -17.88
CA PRO A 49 12.95 4.13 -17.36
C PRO A 49 11.86 4.09 -16.28
N GLN A 50 11.75 5.13 -15.45
CA GLN A 50 10.70 5.21 -14.42
C GLN A 50 9.30 5.40 -14.99
N ALA A 51 9.17 6.08 -16.14
CA ALA A 51 7.91 6.18 -16.86
C ALA A 51 7.53 4.88 -17.57
N LEU A 52 8.54 4.08 -17.96
CA LEU A 52 8.35 2.84 -18.70
C LEU A 52 8.13 1.62 -17.80
N ALA A 53 8.74 1.60 -16.61
CA ALA A 53 8.61 0.50 -15.67
C ALA A 53 8.93 0.96 -14.23
N ASN A 54 7.95 0.82 -13.34
CA ASN A 54 8.15 0.92 -11.90
C ASN A 54 8.33 -0.51 -11.32
N PRO A 55 9.51 -0.85 -10.79
CA PRO A 55 9.77 -2.19 -10.25
C PRO A 55 8.98 -2.49 -8.96
N ASN A 56 8.38 -1.48 -8.32
CA ASN A 56 7.56 -1.65 -7.12
C ASN A 56 6.07 -1.85 -7.42
N VAL A 57 5.72 -1.93 -8.71
CA VAL A 57 4.36 -2.11 -9.23
C VAL A 57 4.33 -3.37 -10.13
N PRO A 58 3.27 -4.20 -10.08
CA PRO A 58 3.10 -5.32 -10.99
C PRO A 58 3.12 -4.90 -12.47
N LYS A 59 3.62 -5.78 -13.35
CA LYS A 59 3.89 -5.45 -14.77
C LYS A 59 2.63 -5.12 -15.57
N ASP A 60 1.50 -5.66 -15.17
CA ASP A 60 0.21 -5.55 -15.84
C ASP A 60 -0.57 -4.28 -15.47
N ILE A 61 -0.25 -3.64 -14.34
CA ILE A 61 -0.88 -2.40 -13.88
C ILE A 61 0.07 -1.20 -13.87
N GLN A 62 1.10 -1.23 -14.73
CA GLN A 62 2.07 -0.13 -14.88
C GLN A 62 1.42 1.19 -15.30
N LEU A 63 2.21 2.26 -15.39
CA LEU A 63 1.70 3.61 -15.63
C LEU A 63 0.70 3.73 -16.79
N PRO A 64 0.88 3.08 -17.97
CA PRO A 64 -0.12 3.11 -19.03
C PRO A 64 -1.52 2.63 -18.59
N PHE A 65 -1.58 1.57 -17.76
CA PHE A 65 -2.85 1.08 -17.21
C PHE A 65 -3.52 2.16 -16.36
N VAL A 66 -2.77 2.78 -15.43
CA VAL A 66 -3.32 3.81 -14.53
C VAL A 66 -3.82 5.01 -15.31
N LEU A 67 -3.03 5.52 -16.27
CA LEU A 67 -3.41 6.66 -17.10
C LEU A 67 -4.68 6.40 -17.89
N ARG A 68 -4.81 5.19 -18.47
CA ARG A 68 -5.98 4.77 -19.26
C ARG A 68 -7.24 4.64 -18.40
N ASN A 69 -7.08 4.16 -17.16
CA ASN A 69 -8.20 3.90 -16.25
C ASN A 69 -8.48 5.04 -15.27
N ARG A 70 -7.84 6.22 -15.39
CA ARG A 70 -8.12 7.38 -14.52
C ARG A 70 -9.60 7.73 -14.40
N PRO A 71 -10.42 7.73 -15.47
CA PRO A 71 -11.85 8.00 -15.32
C PRO A 71 -12.55 7.06 -14.32
N ALA A 72 -12.25 5.76 -14.38
CA ALA A 72 -12.85 4.78 -13.48
C ALA A 72 -12.33 4.92 -12.03
N ILE A 73 -11.05 5.27 -11.88
CA ILE A 73 -10.41 5.50 -10.57
C ILE A 73 -10.96 6.79 -9.92
N ASP A 74 -10.96 7.89 -10.68
CA ASP A 74 -11.29 9.23 -10.20
C ASP A 74 -12.79 9.41 -9.94
N ARG A 75 -13.65 8.62 -10.61
CA ARG A 75 -15.10 8.57 -10.34
C ARG A 75 -15.42 8.40 -8.86
N ASN A 76 -14.59 7.66 -8.13
CA ASN A 76 -14.74 7.43 -6.70
C ASN A 76 -13.58 8.05 -5.90
N ALA A 77 -13.02 9.15 -6.40
CA ALA A 77 -11.91 9.88 -5.78
C ALA A 77 -10.67 9.01 -5.48
N GLY A 78 -10.47 7.91 -6.22
CA GLY A 78 -9.39 6.94 -5.96
C GLY A 78 -9.68 5.96 -4.84
N ARG A 79 -10.87 5.95 -4.24
CA ARG A 79 -11.27 4.96 -3.23
C ARG A 79 -11.47 3.59 -3.87
N PRO A 80 -10.92 2.52 -3.30
CA PRO A 80 -11.23 1.17 -3.75
C PRO A 80 -12.66 0.81 -3.31
N ILE A 81 -13.37 0.08 -4.17
CA ILE A 81 -14.74 -0.37 -3.92
C ILE A 81 -14.75 -1.89 -3.83
N LYS A 82 -15.50 -2.48 -2.90
CA LYS A 82 -15.60 -3.95 -2.76
C LYS A 82 -16.31 -4.63 -3.94
N ASN A 83 -17.42 -4.04 -4.40
CA ASN A 83 -18.26 -4.61 -5.45
C ASN A 83 -17.52 -4.77 -6.80
N GLU A 84 -17.36 -6.01 -7.26
CA GLU A 84 -16.63 -6.36 -8.49
C GLU A 84 -17.33 -5.90 -9.77
N ASN A 85 -18.67 -5.73 -9.74
CA ASN A 85 -19.44 -5.20 -10.87
C ASN A 85 -19.23 -3.68 -11.04
N GLN A 86 -18.85 -2.97 -9.97
CA GLN A 86 -18.63 -1.53 -10.00
C GLN A 86 -17.16 -1.17 -10.23
N GLN A 87 -16.25 -1.93 -9.64
CA GLN A 87 -14.81 -1.75 -9.80
C GLN A 87 -14.15 -3.11 -9.96
N ASN A 88 -13.44 -3.34 -11.07
CA ASN A 88 -12.72 -4.59 -11.25
C ASN A 88 -11.50 -4.69 -10.30
N LEU A 89 -10.98 -5.91 -10.14
CA LEU A 89 -9.83 -6.17 -9.28
C LEU A 89 -8.58 -5.37 -9.70
N ASP A 90 -8.32 -5.21 -10.99
CA ASP A 90 -7.11 -4.52 -11.47
C ASP A 90 -7.11 -3.02 -11.13
N THR A 91 -8.28 -2.39 -11.14
CA THR A 91 -8.45 -1.00 -10.68
C THR A 91 -8.22 -0.90 -9.17
N THR A 92 -8.76 -1.84 -8.39
CA THR A 92 -8.49 -1.93 -6.95
C THR A 92 -6.99 -2.13 -6.68
N ARG A 93 -6.33 -3.03 -7.42
CA ARG A 93 -4.87 -3.24 -7.34
C ARG A 93 -4.13 -1.95 -7.66
N ALA A 94 -4.46 -1.26 -8.75
CA ALA A 94 -3.84 0.01 -9.11
C ALA A 94 -3.97 1.05 -7.99
N ILE A 95 -5.13 1.16 -7.34
CA ILE A 95 -5.33 2.07 -6.20
C ILE A 95 -4.37 1.75 -5.05
N PHE A 96 -4.26 0.48 -4.65
CA PHE A 96 -3.38 0.05 -3.56
C PHE A 96 -1.89 0.23 -3.89
N PHE A 97 -1.47 -0.15 -5.10
CA PHE A 97 -0.06 -0.10 -5.52
C PHE A 97 0.42 1.31 -5.85
N TYR A 98 -0.46 2.19 -6.36
CA TYR A 98 -0.14 3.60 -6.62
C TYR A 98 -0.48 4.55 -5.48
N HIS A 99 -1.02 4.04 -4.38
CA HIS A 99 -1.34 4.82 -3.18
C HIS A 99 -2.30 5.97 -3.47
N LEU A 100 -3.32 5.68 -4.28
CA LEU A 100 -4.27 6.69 -4.74
C LEU A 100 -5.25 7.12 -3.65
N HIS A 101 -5.28 6.40 -2.52
CA HIS A 101 -6.09 6.69 -1.36
C HIS A 101 -5.31 6.50 -0.06
N GLU A 102 -5.39 7.47 0.86
CA GLU A 102 -4.61 7.53 2.10
C GLU A 102 -4.84 6.33 3.04
N ALA A 103 -6.07 5.80 3.05
CA ALA A 103 -6.44 4.69 3.92
C ALA A 103 -6.13 3.31 3.33
N TYR A 104 -5.93 3.20 2.01
CA TYR A 104 -5.81 1.93 1.29
C TYR A 104 -4.46 1.83 0.60
N GLN A 105 -3.44 1.67 1.44
CA GLN A 105 -2.06 1.56 1.01
C GLN A 105 -1.30 0.61 1.93
N PHE A 106 -0.18 0.09 1.45
CA PHE A 106 0.68 -0.84 2.18
C PHE A 106 1.79 -0.12 2.95
N GLN A 107 1.55 1.08 3.50
CA GLN A 107 2.62 2.00 3.88
C GLN A 107 2.95 2.10 5.38
N ARG A 108 4.25 2.30 5.61
CA ARG A 108 4.92 2.37 6.89
C ARG A 108 4.85 3.80 7.43
N TYR A 109 4.11 3.92 8.52
CA TYR A 109 4.54 4.69 9.69
C TYR A 109 4.18 6.18 9.83
N HIS A 110 3.45 6.82 8.92
CA HIS A 110 3.02 8.22 9.11
C HIS A 110 1.52 8.54 8.99
N ASP A 111 0.68 7.57 8.59
CA ASP A 111 -0.76 7.81 8.35
C ASP A 111 -1.68 6.85 9.12
N THR A 112 -3.00 7.00 8.90
CA THR A 112 -4.10 6.14 9.38
C THR A 112 -3.81 4.63 9.28
N SER A 113 -3.05 4.20 8.26
CA SER A 113 -2.56 2.81 8.10
C SER A 113 -1.76 2.31 9.32
N ARG A 114 -1.08 3.19 10.05
CA ARG A 114 -0.32 2.83 11.26
C ARG A 114 -1.20 2.31 12.38
N TRP A 115 -2.44 2.80 12.49
CA TRP A 115 -3.37 2.33 13.50
C TRP A 115 -3.82 0.90 13.20
N ASN A 116 -4.09 0.57 11.93
CA ASN A 116 -4.43 -0.79 11.51
C ASN A 116 -3.34 -1.80 11.87
N LEU A 117 -2.05 -1.47 11.66
CA LEU A 117 -0.94 -2.34 12.05
C LEU A 117 -0.95 -2.64 13.56
N ALA A 118 -1.17 -1.61 14.36
CA ALA A 118 -1.16 -1.71 15.81
C ALA A 118 -2.39 -2.47 16.33
N PHE A 119 -3.57 -2.18 15.78
CA PHE A 119 -4.80 -2.91 16.09
C PHE A 119 -4.69 -4.37 15.74
N PHE A 120 -4.30 -4.71 14.50
CA PHE A 120 -4.23 -6.10 14.08
C PHE A 120 -3.19 -6.88 14.89
N SER A 121 -2.03 -6.28 15.17
CA SER A 121 -1.03 -6.92 16.03
C SER A 121 -1.57 -7.16 17.45
N ALA A 122 -2.29 -6.20 18.03
CA ALA A 122 -2.89 -6.32 19.36
C ALA A 122 -4.03 -7.36 19.39
N LEU A 123 -4.93 -7.32 18.42
CA LEU A 123 -6.08 -8.23 18.30
C LEU A 123 -5.63 -9.68 18.11
N LEU A 124 -4.58 -9.90 17.30
CA LEU A 124 -4.02 -11.24 17.09
C LEU A 124 -3.38 -11.85 18.35
N CYS A 125 -3.11 -11.04 19.38
CA CYS A 125 -2.62 -11.55 20.67
C CYS A 125 -3.72 -12.21 21.51
N ASN A 126 -4.98 -11.98 21.19
CA ASN A 126 -6.08 -12.52 21.97
C ASN A 126 -7.10 -13.25 21.10
N ASN A 127 -7.21 -14.56 21.31
CA ASN A 127 -8.20 -15.41 20.65
C ASN A 127 -9.65 -15.01 20.98
N SER A 128 -9.90 -14.29 22.09
CA SER A 128 -11.24 -13.78 22.43
C SER A 128 -11.56 -12.42 21.80
N ALA A 129 -10.61 -11.80 21.08
CA ALA A 129 -10.76 -10.47 20.48
C ALA A 129 -11.19 -10.52 19.01
N THR A 130 -11.17 -11.69 18.37
CA THR A 130 -11.76 -11.92 17.06
C THR A 130 -13.27 -12.07 17.19
N PRO A 131 -14.05 -11.50 16.26
CA PRO A 131 -15.48 -11.27 16.45
C PRO A 131 -16.26 -12.59 16.42
N THR A 132 -16.90 -12.89 17.55
CA THR A 132 -18.24 -13.48 17.56
C THR A 132 -19.14 -12.45 16.87
N SER A 133 -19.64 -12.76 15.67
CA SER A 133 -20.59 -11.95 14.88
C SER A 133 -21.43 -10.95 15.70
N ALA A 134 -21.56 -9.71 15.21
CA ALA A 134 -22.44 -8.69 15.77
C ALA A 134 -23.95 -9.06 15.73
N ASN A 135 -24.31 -10.23 15.18
CA ASN A 135 -25.65 -10.80 15.23
C ASN A 135 -25.70 -11.99 16.22
N PRO A 136 -26.31 -11.82 17.42
CA PRO A 136 -26.44 -12.89 18.41
C PRO A 136 -27.41 -14.02 18.01
N ASP A 137 -28.12 -13.90 16.89
CA ASP A 137 -29.15 -14.87 16.46
C ASP A 137 -28.62 -16.07 15.64
N HIS A 138 -27.32 -16.11 15.32
CA HIS A 138 -26.68 -17.24 14.62
C HIS A 138 -25.52 -17.84 15.44
N SER A 139 -25.86 -18.49 16.55
CA SER A 139 -24.92 -19.06 17.52
C SER A 139 -24.05 -20.23 17.03
N ASN A 140 -24.10 -20.59 15.75
CA ASN A 140 -23.25 -21.63 15.14
C ASN A 140 -22.22 -21.10 14.11
N ASP A 141 -22.28 -19.83 13.69
CA ASP A 141 -21.38 -19.25 12.65
C ASP A 141 -20.24 -18.39 13.21
N SER A 142 -20.18 -18.22 14.54
CA SER A 142 -19.23 -17.30 15.17
C SER A 142 -17.76 -17.75 15.05
N ASP A 143 -17.51 -19.05 15.07
CA ASP A 143 -16.15 -19.59 15.02
C ASP A 143 -15.51 -19.40 13.63
N GLU A 144 -16.30 -19.52 12.55
CA GLU A 144 -15.80 -19.38 11.19
C GLU A 144 -15.49 -17.90 10.85
N SER A 145 -16.37 -16.99 11.27
CA SER A 145 -16.19 -15.55 11.10
C SER A 145 -14.91 -15.04 11.78
N GLY A 146 -14.63 -15.50 13.01
CA GLY A 146 -13.41 -15.16 13.74
C GLY A 146 -12.13 -15.61 13.03
N VAL A 147 -12.14 -16.81 12.43
CA VAL A 147 -11.00 -17.33 11.65
C VAL A 147 -10.76 -16.49 10.40
N TYR A 148 -11.82 -16.07 9.69
CA TYR A 148 -11.69 -15.21 8.52
C TYR A 148 -11.18 -13.81 8.84
N ALA A 149 -11.61 -13.23 9.97
CA ALA A 149 -11.08 -11.96 10.46
C ALA A 149 -9.59 -12.08 10.80
N GLN A 150 -9.18 -13.19 11.42
CA GLN A 150 -7.78 -13.47 11.71
C GLN A 150 -6.95 -13.56 10.43
N PHE A 151 -7.44 -14.31 9.43
CA PHE A 151 -6.79 -14.44 8.14
C PHE A 151 -6.64 -13.09 7.43
N PHE A 152 -7.68 -12.26 7.46
CA PHE A 152 -7.65 -10.91 6.89
C PHE A 152 -6.55 -10.05 7.55
N MET A 153 -6.49 -10.03 8.88
CA MET A 153 -5.47 -9.31 9.64
C MET A 153 -4.06 -9.80 9.32
N ILE A 154 -3.84 -11.13 9.33
CA ILE A 154 -2.55 -11.73 8.99
C ILE A 154 -2.14 -11.39 7.56
N SER A 155 -3.07 -11.48 6.60
CA SER A 155 -2.79 -11.16 5.19
C SER A 155 -2.40 -9.70 5.00
N TYR A 156 -3.02 -8.76 5.74
CA TYR A 156 -2.64 -7.35 5.68
C TYR A 156 -1.22 -7.13 6.23
N LEU A 157 -0.91 -7.71 7.39
CA LEU A 157 0.42 -7.60 7.99
C LEU A 157 1.49 -8.21 7.05
N ALA A 158 1.21 -9.36 6.44
CA ALA A 158 2.10 -9.99 5.45
C ALA A 158 2.38 -9.08 4.25
N ALA A 159 1.34 -8.44 3.71
CA ALA A 159 1.46 -7.51 2.59
C ALA A 159 2.33 -6.28 2.93
N VAL A 160 2.20 -5.75 4.15
CA VAL A 160 3.00 -4.61 4.62
C VAL A 160 4.46 -5.00 4.89
N MET A 161 4.68 -6.21 5.41
CA MET A 161 6.03 -6.77 5.56
C MET A 161 6.72 -6.94 4.21
N GLU A 162 6.08 -7.65 3.27
CA GLU A 162 6.56 -7.84 1.89
C GLU A 162 6.95 -6.51 1.27
N ARG A 163 6.07 -5.50 1.37
CA ARG A 163 6.34 -4.21 0.72
C ARG A 163 7.65 -3.55 1.11
N HIS A 164 8.20 -3.73 2.32
CA HIS A 164 9.54 -3.19 2.57
C HIS A 164 10.64 -4.20 2.74
N ASN A 165 10.34 -5.44 3.07
CA ASN A 165 11.41 -6.43 3.11
C ASN A 165 11.81 -6.80 1.68
N THR A 166 10.84 -6.86 0.76
CA THR A 166 10.98 -7.25 -0.66
C THR A 166 10.03 -6.44 -1.56
N PRO A 167 10.25 -5.13 -1.75
CA PRO A 167 9.33 -4.23 -2.48
C PRO A 167 9.04 -4.60 -3.94
N THR A 168 9.85 -5.48 -4.55
CA THR A 168 9.72 -5.93 -5.94
C THR A 168 8.99 -7.27 -6.10
N THR A 169 8.65 -7.95 -5.01
CA THR A 169 7.78 -9.14 -5.00
C THR A 169 6.37 -8.74 -4.60
N PHE A 170 5.33 -9.39 -5.13
CA PHE A 170 3.95 -8.92 -4.99
C PHE A 170 2.98 -9.93 -4.38
N ASP A 171 3.42 -11.15 -4.08
CA ASP A 171 2.52 -12.28 -3.79
C ASP A 171 1.60 -12.03 -2.59
N LYS A 172 2.14 -11.51 -1.49
CA LYS A 172 1.37 -11.21 -0.27
C LYS A 172 0.49 -9.99 -0.46
N ARG A 173 0.97 -8.94 -1.16
CA ARG A 173 0.14 -7.78 -1.49
C ARG A 173 -1.03 -8.14 -2.39
N GLU A 174 -0.78 -8.92 -3.44
CA GLU A 174 -1.82 -9.45 -4.35
C GLU A 174 -2.82 -10.32 -3.61
N SER A 175 -2.33 -11.23 -2.76
CA SER A 175 -3.18 -12.06 -1.91
C SER A 175 -4.08 -11.22 -1.01
N PHE A 176 -3.54 -10.18 -0.37
CA PHE A 176 -4.33 -9.27 0.45
C PHE A 176 -5.39 -8.52 -0.36
N VAL A 177 -5.05 -7.93 -1.52
CA VAL A 177 -6.06 -7.20 -2.31
C VAL A 177 -7.21 -8.13 -2.73
N ARG A 178 -6.90 -9.39 -3.08
CA ARG A 178 -7.92 -10.39 -3.39
C ARG A 178 -8.75 -10.77 -2.17
N CYS A 179 -8.12 -10.96 -1.01
CA CYS A 179 -8.80 -11.23 0.26
C CYS A 179 -9.72 -10.06 0.64
N TRP A 180 -9.22 -8.83 0.60
CA TRP A 180 -10.00 -7.62 0.82
C TRP A 180 -11.17 -7.55 -0.16
N LYS A 181 -10.96 -7.75 -1.46
CA LYS A 181 -12.04 -7.66 -2.46
C LYS A 181 -13.18 -8.66 -2.21
N LYS A 182 -12.85 -9.86 -1.72
CA LYS A 182 -13.79 -10.99 -1.57
C LYS A 182 -14.39 -11.13 -0.17
N SER A 183 -13.93 -10.35 0.80
CA SER A 183 -14.41 -10.42 2.18
C SER A 183 -15.18 -9.17 2.54
N ASP A 184 -16.04 -9.30 3.55
CA ASP A 184 -16.75 -8.17 4.15
C ASP A 184 -15.83 -7.36 5.07
N TRP A 185 -14.61 -7.82 5.35
CA TRP A 185 -13.68 -7.18 6.26
C TRP A 185 -12.98 -5.96 5.65
N ASP A 186 -12.96 -4.84 6.38
CA ASP A 186 -12.29 -3.62 5.96
C ASP A 186 -11.25 -3.11 6.98
N LEU A 187 -10.44 -2.17 6.52
CA LEU A 187 -9.51 -1.43 7.36
C LEU A 187 -10.27 -0.39 8.19
N PHE A 188 -9.75 -0.09 9.37
CA PHE A 188 -10.20 1.05 10.15
C PHE A 188 -9.78 2.34 9.41
N THR A 189 -10.74 3.05 8.82
CA THR A 189 -10.49 4.25 8.00
C THR A 189 -11.01 5.54 8.63
N ARG A 190 -12.08 5.47 9.43
CA ARG A 190 -12.76 6.62 10.02
C ARG A 190 -12.44 6.75 11.52
N PHE A 191 -11.97 7.94 11.92
CA PHE A 191 -11.59 8.20 13.31
C PHE A 191 -11.99 9.62 13.72
N ALA A 192 -12.69 9.75 14.84
CA ALA A 192 -12.99 11.03 15.47
C ALA A 192 -11.71 11.69 16.02
N ALA A 193 -11.70 13.02 16.13
CA ALA A 193 -10.53 13.77 16.61
C ALA A 193 -10.02 13.31 18.00
N GLY A 194 -10.96 12.97 18.91
CA GLY A 194 -10.63 12.41 20.23
C GLY A 194 -9.94 11.05 20.14
N GLN A 195 -10.42 10.15 19.27
CA GLN A 195 -9.79 8.86 19.01
C GLN A 195 -8.40 9.04 18.40
N LYS A 196 -8.23 9.94 17.43
CA LYS A 196 -6.90 10.26 16.85
C LYS A 196 -5.91 10.72 17.92
N LYS A 197 -6.35 11.58 18.86
CA LYS A 197 -5.52 12.04 19.99
C LYS A 197 -5.13 10.88 20.91
N LEU A 198 -6.08 10.02 21.24
CA LEU A 198 -5.86 8.84 22.07
C LEU A 198 -4.86 7.88 21.40
N LEU A 199 -5.10 7.53 20.14
CA LEU A 199 -4.23 6.64 19.36
C LEU A 199 -2.81 7.19 19.24
N LYS A 200 -2.63 8.49 19.02
CA LYS A 200 -1.29 9.11 19.04
C LYS A 200 -0.57 8.87 20.36
N ARG A 201 -1.25 9.01 21.49
CA ARG A 201 -0.69 8.75 22.82
C ARG A 201 -0.29 7.29 22.98
N GLU A 202 -1.17 6.35 22.62
CA GLU A 202 -0.87 4.92 22.73
C GLU A 202 0.26 4.49 21.79
N MET A 203 0.31 5.02 20.56
CA MET A 203 1.42 4.75 19.66
C MET A 203 2.76 5.26 20.21
N SER A 204 2.78 6.43 20.88
CA SER A 204 4.00 6.91 21.56
C SER A 204 4.42 6.03 22.73
N ARG A 205 3.46 5.50 23.50
CA ARG A 205 3.74 4.52 24.57
C ARG A 205 4.34 3.25 23.98
N LEU A 206 3.65 2.63 23.02
CA LEU A 206 4.08 1.39 22.38
C LEU A 206 5.43 1.53 21.69
N SER A 207 5.74 2.68 21.07
CA SER A 207 7.07 2.91 20.49
C SER A 207 8.18 2.75 21.53
N LYS A 208 8.04 3.31 22.73
CA LYS A 208 9.05 3.19 23.80
C LYS A 208 9.16 1.76 24.31
N GLU A 209 8.03 1.07 24.47
CA GLU A 209 8.03 -0.32 24.90
C GLU A 209 8.65 -1.26 23.86
N TRP A 210 8.42 -1.01 22.56
CA TRP A 210 9.02 -1.77 21.47
C TRP A 210 10.52 -1.60 21.39
N GLU A 211 11.06 -0.43 21.73
CA GLU A 211 12.50 -0.22 21.82
C GLU A 211 13.12 -1.13 22.90
N ILE A 212 12.50 -1.18 24.08
CA ILE A 212 12.93 -2.04 25.19
C ILE A 212 12.85 -3.51 24.79
N GLU A 213 11.74 -3.93 24.17
CA GLU A 213 11.56 -5.34 23.77
C GLU A 213 12.48 -5.75 22.61
N SER A 214 12.80 -4.84 21.69
CA SER A 214 13.78 -5.10 20.63
C SER A 214 15.18 -5.28 21.22
N ASP A 215 15.58 -4.41 22.15
CA ASP A 215 16.85 -4.54 22.87
C ASP A 215 16.91 -5.83 23.68
N ARG A 216 15.79 -6.23 24.27
CA ARG A 216 15.63 -7.51 24.94
C ARG A 216 15.84 -8.67 23.96
N ALA A 217 15.15 -8.68 22.84
CA ALA A 217 15.28 -9.70 21.81
C ALA A 217 16.74 -9.84 21.32
N ILE A 218 17.46 -8.73 21.09
CA ILE A 218 18.89 -8.75 20.70
C ILE A 218 19.79 -9.37 21.78
N ARG A 219 19.42 -9.29 23.07
CA ARG A 219 20.21 -9.88 24.17
C ARG A 219 19.93 -11.37 24.36
N TYR A 220 18.68 -11.78 24.18
CA TYR A 220 18.25 -13.17 24.38
C TYR A 220 18.46 -14.04 23.14
N MET A 221 18.38 -13.45 21.95
CA MET A 221 18.70 -14.08 20.68
C MET A 221 20.10 -13.63 20.24
N SER A 222 20.80 -14.42 19.43
CA SER A 222 22.01 -13.91 18.78
C SER A 222 21.64 -12.77 17.82
N ARG A 223 22.62 -11.92 17.45
CA ARG A 223 22.37 -10.85 16.47
C ARG A 223 21.87 -11.39 15.14
N ASP A 224 22.38 -12.55 14.73
CA ASP A 224 21.97 -13.21 13.48
C ASP A 224 20.55 -13.75 13.58
N GLU A 225 20.19 -14.40 14.70
CA GLU A 225 18.82 -14.87 14.92
C GLU A 225 17.84 -13.70 14.99
N TYR A 226 18.20 -12.61 15.65
CA TYR A 226 17.40 -11.38 15.67
C TYR A 226 17.20 -10.80 14.27
N ASN A 227 18.26 -10.70 13.47
CA ASN A 227 18.19 -10.19 12.10
C ASN A 227 17.33 -11.07 11.20
N LEU A 228 17.32 -12.38 11.46
CA LEU A 228 16.53 -13.32 10.69
C LEU A 228 15.05 -13.29 11.09
N ARG A 229 14.76 -13.29 12.40
CA ARG A 229 13.41 -13.53 12.92
C ARG A 229 12.65 -12.27 13.31
N VAL A 230 13.32 -11.26 13.85
CA VAL A 230 12.68 -10.07 14.44
C VAL A 230 12.79 -8.85 13.52
N ALA A 231 13.97 -8.64 12.94
CA ALA A 231 14.21 -7.50 12.06
C ALA A 231 13.19 -7.31 10.91
N PRO A 232 12.62 -8.37 10.30
CA PRO A 232 11.57 -8.22 9.27
C PRO A 232 10.30 -7.49 9.76
N PHE A 233 10.03 -7.48 11.06
CA PHE A 233 8.91 -6.76 11.67
C PHE A 233 9.26 -5.29 11.95
N VAL A 234 10.53 -5.00 12.17
CA VAL A 234 11.01 -3.71 12.68
C VAL A 234 10.96 -2.66 11.57
N GLY A 235 10.31 -1.54 11.89
CA GLY A 235 9.96 -0.52 10.92
C GLY A 235 8.84 -0.95 9.96
N SER A 236 8.29 -2.17 10.08
CA SER A 236 7.22 -2.71 9.22
C SER A 236 5.88 -2.65 9.89
N VAL A 237 5.66 -3.64 10.73
CA VAL A 237 4.51 -3.84 11.58
C VAL A 237 4.76 -3.14 12.92
N VAL A 238 6.02 -3.11 13.37
CA VAL A 238 6.40 -2.56 14.68
C VAL A 238 7.37 -1.37 14.53
N PRO A 239 7.37 -0.43 15.48
CA PRO A 239 8.36 0.64 15.58
C PRO A 239 9.80 0.12 15.53
N GLY A 240 10.71 0.90 14.94
CA GLY A 240 12.15 0.63 14.95
C GLY A 240 12.97 1.89 15.21
N ARG A 241 14.19 1.74 15.73
CA ARG A 241 15.13 2.86 15.92
C ARG A 241 16.06 3.01 14.72
N LYS A 242 16.54 4.24 14.50
CA LYS A 242 17.51 4.54 13.42
C LYS A 242 18.86 3.85 13.62
N ASP A 243 19.29 3.66 14.86
CA ASP A 243 20.58 3.07 15.24
C ASP A 243 20.59 1.54 15.27
N GLN A 244 19.43 0.89 15.15
CA GLN A 244 19.33 -0.58 15.08
C GLN A 244 19.85 -1.14 13.74
N GLY A 245 20.31 -0.28 12.82
CA GLY A 245 20.97 -0.66 11.56
C GLY A 245 20.03 -1.27 10.51
N LEU A 246 18.73 -1.30 10.80
CA LEU A 246 17.69 -1.89 9.95
C LEU A 246 16.93 -0.86 9.12
N MET A 247 17.13 0.43 9.39
CA MET A 247 16.85 1.44 8.37
C MET A 247 17.93 1.31 7.30
N ARG A 248 17.80 0.31 6.41
CA ARG A 248 18.23 0.54 5.03
C ARG A 248 17.65 1.90 4.67
N GLU A 249 18.47 2.80 4.15
CA GLU A 249 18.09 4.13 3.67
C GLU A 249 17.11 4.07 2.48
N GLN A 250 16.09 3.21 2.53
CA GLN A 250 14.93 3.20 1.65
C GLN A 250 13.87 4.23 2.08
N GLY A 251 14.28 5.22 2.89
CA GLY A 251 13.59 6.51 3.00
C GLY A 251 13.72 7.38 1.74
N HIS A 252 14.47 6.91 0.74
CA HIS A 252 14.35 7.32 -0.65
C HIS A 252 13.88 6.15 -1.49
N LEU A 253 12.56 5.98 -1.62
CA LEU A 253 11.93 5.21 -2.70
C LEU A 253 12.06 5.92 -4.07
N CYS A 254 13.17 6.63 -4.26
CA CYS A 254 13.59 7.21 -5.52
C CYS A 254 14.89 6.49 -5.88
N GLY A 255 14.92 5.86 -7.06
CA GLY A 255 16.08 5.17 -7.60
C GLY A 255 17.28 6.10 -7.82
N LEU A 256 17.93 6.53 -6.75
CA LEU A 256 19.26 7.13 -6.79
C LEU A 256 20.29 6.00 -6.94
N THR A 257 20.36 5.45 -8.15
CA THR A 257 21.63 4.90 -8.64
C THR A 257 22.55 6.07 -8.99
N ASN A 258 22.98 6.84 -7.99
CA ASN A 258 24.22 7.62 -8.09
C ASN A 258 25.34 6.78 -7.46
N ARG A 259 25.64 5.64 -8.11
CA ARG A 259 26.88 4.92 -7.87
C ARG A 259 27.82 5.29 -9.02
N PRO A 260 28.81 6.19 -8.83
CA PRO A 260 29.84 6.42 -9.83
C PRO A 260 30.76 5.20 -9.80
N GLY A 261 30.47 4.22 -10.65
CA GLY A 261 31.16 2.94 -10.62
C GLY A 261 30.57 1.93 -11.60
N SER A 262 30.68 2.24 -12.88
CA SER A 262 30.98 1.31 -13.97
C SER A 262 30.39 -0.11 -13.90
N GLN A 263 29.25 -0.32 -14.56
CA GLN A 263 29.02 -1.49 -15.41
C GLN A 263 28.12 -1.10 -16.61
N PRO A 264 28.29 -1.76 -17.78
CA PRO A 264 27.71 -1.30 -19.03
C PRO A 264 26.20 -1.49 -19.00
N SER A 265 25.49 -0.44 -19.38
CA SER A 265 24.08 -0.46 -19.74
C SER A 265 23.80 -1.63 -20.68
N GLU A 266 22.99 -2.58 -20.22
CA GLU A 266 22.36 -3.57 -21.09
C GLU A 266 21.68 -2.84 -22.26
N PRO A 267 21.70 -3.44 -23.47
CA PRO A 267 21.11 -2.83 -24.65
C PRO A 267 19.63 -2.53 -24.38
N VAL A 268 19.25 -1.27 -24.63
CA VAL A 268 17.85 -0.80 -24.62
C VAL A 268 16.98 -1.83 -25.34
N SER A 269 16.11 -2.49 -24.58
CA SER A 269 15.18 -3.51 -25.06
C SER A 269 14.43 -3.03 -26.31
N LEU A 270 14.30 -3.92 -27.30
CA LEU A 270 13.56 -3.72 -28.54
C LEU A 270 12.07 -3.33 -28.33
N ASP A 271 11.55 -3.39 -27.10
CA ASP A 271 10.16 -3.05 -26.75
C ASP A 271 9.94 -1.58 -26.36
N ALA A 272 10.99 -0.77 -26.23
CA ALA A 272 10.87 0.63 -25.82
C ALA A 272 9.92 1.47 -26.71
N PRO A 273 9.94 1.35 -28.06
CA PRO A 273 9.03 2.09 -28.93
C PRO A 273 7.56 1.69 -28.72
N THR A 274 7.30 0.41 -28.45
CA THR A 274 5.95 -0.13 -28.23
C THR A 274 5.38 0.35 -26.90
N LYS A 275 6.18 0.32 -25.83
CA LYS A 275 5.77 0.81 -24.50
C LYS A 275 5.50 2.31 -24.49
N MET A 276 6.35 3.09 -25.17
CA MET A 276 6.16 4.53 -25.31
C MET A 276 4.85 4.85 -26.05
N LYS A 277 4.55 4.12 -27.13
CA LYS A 277 3.27 4.27 -27.85
C LYS A 277 2.09 3.99 -26.94
N GLU A 278 2.14 2.91 -26.17
CA GLU A 278 1.07 2.56 -25.22
C GLU A 278 0.83 3.66 -24.19
N LEU A 279 1.91 4.26 -23.67
CA LEU A 279 1.84 5.34 -22.69
C LEU A 279 1.20 6.60 -23.28
N ILE A 280 1.56 6.96 -24.51
CA ILE A 280 0.95 8.08 -25.25
C ILE A 280 -0.54 7.82 -25.49
N ASP A 281 -0.89 6.62 -25.96
CA ASP A 281 -2.29 6.23 -26.18
C ASP A 281 -3.10 6.30 -24.88
N ALA A 282 -2.52 5.89 -23.75
CA ALA A 282 -3.15 5.98 -22.43
C ALA A 282 -3.32 7.43 -21.93
N LEU A 283 -2.38 8.32 -22.27
CA LEU A 283 -2.46 9.74 -21.96
C LEU A 283 -3.60 10.43 -22.73
N CYS A 284 -3.88 9.99 -23.95
CA CYS A 284 -4.98 10.49 -24.77
C CYS A 284 -6.37 9.99 -24.33
N ALA A 285 -6.46 9.00 -23.43
CA ALA A 285 -7.76 8.58 -22.91
C ALA A 285 -8.44 9.77 -22.20
N PRO A 286 -9.72 10.07 -22.49
CA PRO A 286 -10.39 11.24 -21.92
C PRO A 286 -10.41 11.16 -20.40
N VAL A 287 -10.26 12.31 -19.74
CA VAL A 287 -10.51 12.44 -18.30
C VAL A 287 -11.89 13.05 -18.16
N GLU A 288 -12.78 12.42 -17.38
CA GLU A 288 -14.08 13.02 -17.08
C GLU A 288 -13.87 14.36 -16.36
N ASP A 289 -14.61 15.40 -16.76
CA ASP A 289 -14.62 16.67 -16.03
C ASP A 289 -15.09 16.42 -14.60
N GLU A 290 -14.40 17.06 -13.64
CA GLU A 290 -14.51 16.83 -12.19
C GLU A 290 -15.95 16.97 -11.69
N ARG A 291 -16.75 15.94 -11.91
CA ARG A 291 -17.89 15.61 -11.08
C ARG A 291 -17.34 14.64 -10.06
N TYR A 292 -16.59 15.15 -9.09
CA TYR A 292 -16.56 14.48 -7.80
C TYR A 292 -18.01 14.49 -7.37
N GLY A 293 -18.73 13.40 -7.65
CA GLY A 293 -20.07 13.22 -7.13
C GLY A 293 -19.98 13.51 -5.66
N GLU A 294 -20.91 14.31 -5.14
CA GLU A 294 -21.21 14.30 -3.71
C GLU A 294 -21.13 12.84 -3.30
N HIS A 295 -20.24 12.53 -2.36
CA HIS A 295 -20.00 11.18 -1.91
C HIS A 295 -21.35 10.61 -1.50
N GLU A 296 -22.04 9.93 -2.43
CA GLU A 296 -23.12 9.03 -2.07
C GLU A 296 -22.47 8.17 -1.01
N ASP A 297 -23.06 8.18 0.19
CA ASP A 297 -22.66 7.30 1.27
C ASP A 297 -22.84 5.89 0.71
N TYR A 298 -21.79 5.40 0.05
CA TYR A 298 -21.67 4.03 -0.38
C TYR A 298 -21.68 3.27 0.93
N ASP A 299 -22.87 2.79 1.25
CA ASP A 299 -23.17 1.81 2.26
C ASP A 299 -22.53 0.51 1.76
N GLU A 300 -21.20 0.48 1.82
CA GLU A 300 -20.49 -0.78 1.76
C GLU A 300 -20.85 -1.44 3.07
N ASP A 301 -21.57 -2.57 3.01
CA ASP A 301 -21.80 -3.53 4.10
C ASP A 301 -20.47 -4.09 4.69
N ALA A 302 -19.36 -3.40 4.46
CA ALA A 302 -18.04 -3.74 4.90
C ALA A 302 -17.90 -3.41 6.40
N THR A 303 -17.46 -4.41 7.14
CA THR A 303 -17.30 -4.36 8.59
C THR A 303 -15.81 -4.41 8.93
N THR A 304 -15.39 -3.76 10.00
CA THR A 304 -14.03 -3.95 10.51
C THR A 304 -13.93 -5.26 11.29
N PRO A 305 -12.74 -5.88 11.43
CA PRO A 305 -12.57 -7.12 12.19
C PRO A 305 -13.11 -7.09 13.61
N THR A 306 -13.32 -5.92 14.21
CA THR A 306 -14.02 -5.73 15.47
C THR A 306 -14.50 -4.29 15.54
N ASP A 307 -15.28 -3.93 16.55
CA ASP A 307 -15.64 -2.56 16.80
C ASP A 307 -14.41 -1.69 17.12
N LEU A 308 -14.40 -0.45 16.65
CA LEU A 308 -13.27 0.46 16.86
C LEU A 308 -13.00 0.70 18.35
N SER A 309 -14.03 0.73 19.20
CA SER A 309 -13.87 0.87 20.65
C SER A 309 -13.13 -0.32 21.26
N ASP A 310 -13.43 -1.53 20.79
CA ASP A 310 -12.77 -2.76 21.25
C ASP A 310 -11.34 -2.81 20.73
N ALA A 311 -11.10 -2.49 19.46
CA ALA A 311 -9.75 -2.38 18.90
C ALA A 311 -8.87 -1.40 19.69
N ILE A 312 -9.41 -0.25 20.10
CA ILE A 312 -8.73 0.72 20.98
C ILE A 312 -8.43 0.12 22.35
N THR A 313 -9.40 -0.58 22.95
CA THR A 313 -9.23 -1.24 24.26
C THR A 313 -8.11 -2.27 24.21
N TRP A 314 -8.10 -3.11 23.17
CA TRP A 314 -7.03 -4.10 22.95
C TRP A 314 -5.68 -3.45 22.76
N LEU A 315 -5.60 -2.37 21.98
CA LEU A 315 -4.36 -1.63 21.79
C LEU A 315 -3.81 -1.05 23.10
N GLN A 316 -4.69 -0.57 23.98
CA GLN A 316 -4.31 -0.03 25.29
C GLN A 316 -3.77 -1.10 26.23
N MET A 317 -4.30 -2.32 26.16
CA MET A 317 -3.84 -3.47 26.96
C MET A 317 -2.60 -4.16 26.38
N ALA A 318 -2.35 -3.98 25.09
CA ALA A 318 -1.26 -4.66 24.40
C ALA A 318 0.12 -4.21 24.89
N ARG A 319 1.01 -5.20 25.02
CA ARG A 319 2.43 -5.01 25.36
C ARG A 319 3.30 -5.71 24.31
N PRO A 320 4.41 -5.10 23.87
CA PRO A 320 5.33 -5.71 22.90
C PRO A 320 5.83 -7.12 23.28
N VAL A 321 6.04 -7.37 24.58
CA VAL A 321 6.44 -8.69 25.10
C VAL A 321 5.42 -9.80 24.80
N ASP A 322 4.14 -9.44 24.67
CA ASP A 322 3.05 -10.37 24.32
C ASP A 322 2.86 -10.44 22.80
N ILE A 323 3.08 -9.33 22.08
CA ILE A 323 2.94 -9.25 20.61
C ILE A 323 4.04 -10.00 19.88
N LEU A 324 5.31 -9.81 20.28
CA LEU A 324 6.46 -10.34 19.54
C LEU A 324 6.41 -11.88 19.37
N PRO A 325 6.12 -12.69 20.42
CA PRO A 325 5.96 -14.13 20.26
C PRO A 325 4.86 -14.53 19.27
N VAL A 326 3.76 -13.78 19.23
CA VAL A 326 2.65 -14.03 18.31
C VAL A 326 3.08 -13.75 16.87
N LEU A 327 3.76 -12.63 16.61
CA LEU A 327 4.29 -12.32 15.28
C LEU A 327 5.30 -13.39 14.81
N LEU A 328 6.20 -13.83 15.70
CA LEU A 328 7.17 -14.89 15.40
C LEU A 328 6.51 -16.23 15.06
N ARG A 329 5.36 -16.53 15.68
CA ARG A 329 4.58 -17.74 15.40
C ARG A 329 3.82 -17.65 14.07
N LEU A 330 3.25 -16.48 13.77
CA LEU A 330 2.44 -16.25 12.57
C LEU A 330 3.28 -16.11 11.30
N PHE A 331 4.53 -15.63 11.44
CA PHE A 331 5.46 -15.43 10.34
C PHE A 331 6.77 -16.18 10.61
N PRO A 332 6.75 -17.52 10.59
CA PRO A 332 7.96 -18.31 10.77
C PRO A 332 8.93 -18.08 9.60
N VAL A 333 10.22 -18.23 9.88
CA VAL A 333 11.26 -18.22 8.85
C VAL A 333 11.31 -19.63 8.26
N GLU A 334 11.27 -19.74 6.94
CA GLU A 334 11.47 -21.03 6.24
C GLU A 334 12.92 -21.48 6.47
N GLU A 335 13.10 -22.69 7.00
CA GLU A 335 14.43 -23.30 7.32
C GLU A 335 15.19 -23.75 6.06
#